data_AF-A0A953UPJ4-F1
#
_entry.id   AF-A0A953UPJ4-F1
#
_cell.length_a   1.000
_cell.length_b   1.000
_cell.length_c   1.000
_cell.angle_alpha   90.00
_cell.angle_beta   90.00
_cell.angle_gamma   90.00
#
_symmetry.space_group_name_H-M   'P 1'
#
loop_
_entity.id
_entity.type
_entity.pdbx_description
1 polymer ?
#
loop_
_entity_poly.entity_id
_entity_poly.type
_entity_poly.pdbx_seq_one_letter_code
_entity_poly.pdbx_strand_id
1 'polypeptide(L)'
;MPGPRILTSLRQINDRSGDPEALRALVRLTRTEGADLIKLFATTGLGAGGNQSMADEQIQAVCSEAKASGLRTVVHAIGDAGAKAAVLAGCTSIEHGTFLEDATLDLMAQRGTYFDPNFSGPA
;
A
#
# COMPACT_ATOMS: atom_id res chain seq x y z
N MET A 1 11.70 26.25 -4.13
CA MET A 1 12.96 26.19 -3.36
C MET A 1 13.14 24.76 -2.87
N PRO A 2 14.35 24.15 -2.93
CA PRO A 2 14.60 22.92 -2.19
C PRO A 2 14.64 23.29 -0.70
N GLY A 3 13.72 22.72 0.06
CA GLY A 3 13.58 22.84 1.51
C GLY A 3 12.87 21.60 2.04
N PRO A 4 12.81 21.40 3.37
CA PRO A 4 12.08 20.27 3.94
C PRO A 4 10.62 20.31 3.47
N ARG A 5 10.15 19.22 2.85
CA ARG A 5 8.76 19.07 2.40
C ARG A 5 8.12 17.91 3.15
N ILE A 6 6.92 18.13 3.66
CA ILE A 6 6.05 17.06 4.13
C ILE A 6 5.53 16.34 2.89
N LEU A 7 5.74 15.02 2.81
CA LEU A 7 5.11 14.19 1.79
C LEU A 7 3.71 13.79 2.25
N THR A 8 2.70 13.95 1.40
CA THR A 8 1.31 13.67 1.78
C THR A 8 0.60 12.75 0.79
N SER A 9 -0.24 11.86 1.32
CA SER A 9 -1.18 11.07 0.52
C SER A 9 -2.55 11.74 0.36
N LEU A 10 -2.79 12.83 1.11
CA LEU A 10 -4.07 13.54 1.27
C LEU A 10 -5.22 12.71 1.89
N ARG A 11 -5.25 11.40 1.66
CA ARG A 11 -6.25 10.47 2.17
C ARG A 11 -5.73 9.05 2.26
N GLN A 12 -6.56 8.20 2.85
CA GLN A 12 -6.38 6.76 2.92
C GLN A 12 -7.36 6.10 1.96
N ILE A 13 -6.90 5.05 1.26
CA ILE A 13 -7.73 4.18 0.42
C ILE A 13 -7.85 2.81 1.11
N ASN A 14 -9.06 2.26 1.17
CA ASN A 14 -9.36 0.98 1.82
C ASN A 14 -10.49 0.23 1.09
N ASP A 15 -10.90 -0.90 1.65
CA ASP A 15 -11.96 -1.79 1.16
C ASP A 15 -13.31 -1.09 0.92
N ARG A 16 -13.58 -0.01 1.66
CA ARG A 16 -14.82 0.78 1.56
C ARG A 16 -14.74 1.95 0.60
N SER A 17 -13.58 2.17 -0.04
CA SER A 17 -13.35 3.31 -0.93
C SER A 17 -13.96 3.14 -2.33
N GLY A 18 -14.54 1.98 -2.63
CA GLY A 18 -15.28 1.71 -3.86
C GLY A 18 -14.84 0.44 -4.58
N ASP A 19 -15.50 0.16 -5.69
CA ASP A 19 -15.12 -0.89 -6.62
C ASP A 19 -13.82 -0.53 -7.39
N PRO A 20 -13.23 -1.45 -8.17
CA PRO A 20 -12.00 -1.19 -8.91
C PRO A 20 -12.01 0.08 -9.79
N GLU A 21 -13.11 0.42 -10.46
CA GLU A 21 -13.15 1.60 -11.33
C GLU A 21 -13.24 2.89 -10.50
N ALA A 22 -14.05 2.89 -9.44
CA ALA A 22 -14.10 3.99 -8.48
C ALA A 22 -12.73 4.25 -7.84
N LEU A 23 -11.97 3.19 -7.53
CA LEU A 23 -10.62 3.28 -6.98
C LEU A 23 -9.63 3.89 -7.97
N ARG A 24 -9.69 3.52 -9.25
CA ARG A 24 -8.87 4.16 -10.29
C ARG A 24 -9.18 5.64 -10.41
N ALA A 25 -10.47 5.99 -10.45
CA ALA A 25 -10.92 7.38 -10.49
C ALA A 25 -10.42 8.15 -9.25
N LEU A 26 -10.50 7.55 -8.06
CA LEU A 26 -10.01 8.15 -6.81
C LEU A 26 -8.50 8.37 -6.84
N VAL A 27 -7.70 7.44 -7.38
CA VAL A 27 -6.24 7.63 -7.53
C VAL A 27 -5.95 8.82 -8.46
N ARG A 28 -6.63 8.93 -9.60
CA ARG A 28 -6.47 10.05 -10.54
C ARG A 28 -6.84 11.39 -9.90
N LEU A 29 -7.93 11.42 -9.12
CA LEU A 29 -8.34 12.59 -8.36
C LEU A 29 -7.28 12.96 -7.32
N THR A 30 -6.80 11.98 -6.55
CA THR A 30 -5.76 12.16 -5.52
C THR A 30 -4.47 12.73 -6.09
N ARG A 31 -4.05 12.26 -7.27
CA ARG A 31 -2.94 12.85 -8.01
C ARG A 31 -3.22 14.31 -8.37
N THR A 32 -4.39 14.59 -8.93
CA THR A 32 -4.77 15.94 -9.41
C THR A 32 -4.81 16.96 -8.28
N GLU A 33 -5.19 16.54 -7.07
CA GLU A 33 -5.20 17.38 -5.87
C GLU A 33 -3.81 17.56 -5.24
N GLY A 34 -2.77 16.98 -5.83
CA GLY A 34 -1.38 17.22 -5.45
C GLY A 34 -0.82 16.26 -4.41
N ALA A 35 -1.37 15.04 -4.30
CA ALA A 35 -0.74 14.01 -3.47
C ALA A 35 0.63 13.59 -4.02
N ASP A 36 1.54 13.25 -3.12
CA ASP A 36 2.89 12.82 -3.43
C ASP A 36 3.03 11.31 -3.58
N LEU A 37 2.08 10.59 -3.00
CA LEU A 37 1.98 9.13 -2.99
C LEU A 37 0.52 8.72 -2.73
N ILE A 38 0.23 7.45 -2.96
CA ILE A 38 -1.05 6.83 -2.62
C ILE A 38 -0.86 5.95 -1.38
N LYS A 39 -1.69 6.16 -0.35
CA LYS A 39 -1.72 5.32 0.85
C LYS A 39 -2.92 4.38 0.79
N LEU A 40 -2.69 3.07 0.84
CA LEU A 40 -3.76 2.07 0.91
C LEU A 40 -3.62 1.12 2.12
N PHE A 41 -4.74 0.55 2.54
CA PHE A 41 -4.85 -0.37 3.67
C PHE A 41 -5.29 -1.75 3.17
N ALA A 42 -4.33 -2.62 2.88
CA ALA A 42 -4.57 -3.94 2.33
C ALA A 42 -4.97 -4.98 3.40
N THR A 43 -4.66 -4.70 4.67
CA THR A 43 -5.06 -5.56 5.80
C THR A 43 -5.75 -4.77 6.91
N THR A 44 -6.43 -5.50 7.80
CA THR A 44 -6.81 -4.99 9.12
C THR A 44 -5.56 -4.72 9.96
N GLY A 45 -5.72 -3.93 11.04
CA GLY A 45 -4.63 -3.62 11.96
C GLY A 45 -4.23 -4.81 12.85
N LEU A 46 -3.13 -4.64 13.59
CA LEU A 46 -2.55 -5.67 14.47
C LEU A 46 -3.57 -6.25 15.47
N GLY A 47 -4.34 -5.40 16.14
CA GLY A 47 -5.37 -5.83 17.10
C GLY A 47 -6.56 -6.58 16.48
N ALA A 48 -6.67 -6.60 15.15
CA ALA A 48 -7.69 -7.28 14.37
C ALA A 48 -7.12 -8.43 13.52
N GLY A 49 -5.93 -8.92 13.87
CA GLY A 49 -5.32 -10.13 13.30
C GLY A 49 -4.57 -9.94 11.97
N GLY A 50 -4.53 -8.74 11.39
CA GLY A 50 -3.80 -8.52 10.14
C GLY A 50 -4.42 -9.21 8.91
N ASN A 51 -5.71 -9.57 8.97
CA ASN A 51 -6.41 -10.22 7.86
C ASN A 51 -6.47 -9.30 6.64
N GLN A 52 -6.36 -9.86 5.43
CA GLN A 52 -6.58 -9.10 4.20
C GLN A 52 -7.97 -8.46 4.20
N SER A 53 -8.03 -7.15 3.97
CA SER A 53 -9.27 -6.36 4.01
C SER A 53 -9.75 -5.98 2.60
N MET A 54 -8.83 -5.64 1.70
CA MET A 54 -9.15 -5.31 0.30
C MET A 54 -9.15 -6.57 -0.56
N ALA A 55 -10.06 -6.64 -1.52
CA ALA A 55 -10.03 -7.67 -2.57
C ALA A 55 -8.81 -7.46 -3.49
N ASP A 56 -8.31 -8.54 -4.09
CA ASP A 56 -7.14 -8.51 -4.97
C ASP A 56 -7.34 -7.53 -6.14
N GLU A 57 -8.56 -7.47 -6.70
CA GLU A 57 -8.90 -6.56 -7.79
C GLU A 57 -8.87 -5.09 -7.36
N GLN A 58 -9.23 -4.80 -6.10
CA GLN A 58 -9.14 -3.45 -5.55
C GLN A 58 -7.67 -3.03 -5.37
N ILE A 59 -6.83 -3.93 -4.85
CA ILE A 59 -5.39 -3.69 -4.68
C ILE A 59 -4.73 -3.48 -6.05
N GLN A 60 -5.04 -4.35 -7.02
CA GLN A 60 -4.56 -4.24 -8.39
C GLN A 60 -4.97 -2.91 -9.04
N ALA A 61 -6.22 -2.49 -8.85
CA ALA A 61 -6.72 -1.22 -9.39
C ALA A 61 -5.92 -0.02 -8.85
N VAL A 62 -5.73 0.05 -7.53
CA VAL A 62 -5.01 1.15 -6.89
C VAL A 62 -3.53 1.16 -7.32
N CYS A 63 -2.84 0.03 -7.25
CA CYS A 63 -1.40 -0.01 -7.50
C CYS A 63 -1.03 0.16 -8.99
N SER A 64 -1.82 -0.42 -9.90
CA SER A 64 -1.62 -0.19 -11.34
C SER A 64 -1.90 1.26 -11.73
N GLU A 65 -2.97 1.89 -11.21
CA GLU A 65 -3.30 3.27 -11.52
C GLU A 65 -2.29 4.26 -10.90
N ALA A 66 -1.83 3.99 -9.68
CA ALA A 66 -0.82 4.83 -9.04
C ALA A 66 0.48 4.83 -9.86
N LYS A 67 0.93 3.64 -10.31
CA LYS A 67 2.10 3.50 -11.18
C LYS A 67 1.92 4.23 -12.52
N ALA A 68 0.77 4.06 -13.18
CA ALA A 68 0.45 4.78 -14.40
C ALA A 68 0.40 6.31 -14.17
N SER A 69 0.01 6.70 -12.96
CA SER A 69 -0.02 8.08 -12.49
C SER A 69 1.35 8.63 -12.05
N GLY A 70 2.43 7.85 -12.16
CA GLY A 70 3.76 8.25 -11.70
C GLY A 70 3.87 8.45 -10.19
N LEU A 71 2.93 7.90 -9.43
CA LEU A 71 2.90 7.94 -7.97
C LEU A 71 3.38 6.62 -7.39
N ARG A 72 4.00 6.70 -6.21
CA ARG A 72 4.35 5.53 -5.40
C ARG A 72 3.16 5.12 -4.55
N THR A 73 3.06 3.84 -4.23
CA THR A 73 2.09 3.30 -3.27
C THR A 73 2.76 2.87 -1.98
N VAL A 74 2.19 3.32 -0.87
CA VAL A 74 2.57 2.91 0.48
C VAL A 74 1.43 2.08 1.04
N VAL A 75 1.70 0.83 1.39
CA VAL A 75 0.67 -0.14 1.77
C VAL A 75 0.78 -0.46 3.25
N HIS A 76 -0.28 -0.18 4.01
CA HIS A 76 -0.44 -0.78 5.33
C HIS A 76 -0.78 -2.27 5.15
N ALA A 77 0.13 -3.15 5.55
CA ALA A 77 -0.12 -4.59 5.60
C ALA A 77 0.56 -5.22 6.82
N ILE A 78 -0.24 -5.71 7.76
CA ILE A 78 0.22 -6.43 8.95
C ILE A 78 0.42 -7.92 8.63
N GLY A 79 -0.55 -8.54 7.95
CA GLY A 79 -0.55 -9.96 7.61
C GLY A 79 -0.08 -10.28 6.20
N ASP A 80 0.40 -11.51 6.02
CA ASP A 80 1.04 -12.00 4.79
C ASP A 80 0.15 -11.90 3.55
N ALA A 81 -1.11 -12.34 3.62
CA ALA A 81 -1.99 -12.43 2.45
C ALA A 81 -2.16 -11.09 1.72
N GLY A 82 -2.50 -10.03 2.46
CA GLY A 82 -2.67 -8.69 1.88
C GLY A 82 -1.36 -8.08 1.39
N ALA A 83 -0.23 -8.35 2.06
CA ALA A 83 1.08 -7.92 1.61
C ALA A 83 1.50 -8.61 0.31
N LYS A 84 1.34 -9.94 0.24
CA LYS A 84 1.59 -10.73 -0.97
C LYS A 84 0.75 -10.26 -2.14
N ALA A 85 -0.55 -10.01 -1.94
CA ALA A 85 -1.44 -9.44 -2.95
C ALA A 85 -0.92 -8.07 -3.45
N ALA A 86 -0.50 -7.19 -2.55
CA ALA A 86 0.07 -5.89 -2.89
C ALA A 86 1.40 -5.99 -3.69
N VAL A 87 2.28 -6.91 -3.31
CA VAL A 87 3.53 -7.17 -4.03
C VAL A 87 3.25 -7.72 -5.43
N LEU A 88 2.29 -8.64 -5.55
CA LEU A 88 1.83 -9.18 -6.84
C LEU A 88 1.21 -8.09 -7.73
N ALA A 89 0.51 -7.14 -7.13
CA ALA A 89 -0.07 -5.98 -7.82
C ALA A 89 0.95 -4.91 -8.22
N GLY A 90 2.21 -5.05 -7.80
CA GLY A 90 3.27 -4.10 -8.12
C GLY A 90 3.22 -2.82 -7.29
N CYS A 91 2.69 -2.88 -6.07
CA CYS A 91 2.76 -1.76 -5.14
C CYS A 91 4.23 -1.44 -4.74
N THR A 92 4.51 -0.20 -4.36
CA THR A 92 5.90 0.28 -4.16
C THR A 92 6.50 -0.16 -2.83
N SER A 93 5.77 -0.03 -1.71
CA SER A 93 6.26 -0.43 -0.40
C SER A 93 5.20 -1.07 0.48
N ILE A 94 5.65 -1.96 1.37
CA ILE A 94 4.87 -2.55 2.45
C ILE A 94 5.34 -1.94 3.78
N GLU A 95 4.40 -1.45 4.57
CA GLU A 95 4.63 -0.98 5.95
C GLU A 95 4.15 -2.01 6.98
N HIS A 96 4.84 -2.04 8.12
CA HIS A 96 4.65 -2.94 9.26
C HIS A 96 5.09 -4.38 9.01
N GLY A 97 4.33 -5.16 8.24
CA GLY A 97 4.65 -6.55 7.91
C GLY A 97 4.94 -7.47 9.11
N THR A 98 4.20 -7.32 10.22
CA THR A 98 4.43 -8.07 11.47
C THR A 98 4.32 -9.59 11.28
N PHE A 99 3.48 -10.05 10.37
CA PHE A 99 3.24 -11.47 10.11
C PHE A 99 3.56 -11.85 8.66
N LEU A 100 4.55 -11.21 8.03
CA LEU A 100 5.02 -11.65 6.70
C LEU A 100 5.75 -12.98 6.81
N GLU A 101 5.52 -13.84 5.83
CA GLU A 101 6.25 -15.09 5.67
C GLU A 101 7.48 -14.88 4.77
N ASP A 102 8.50 -15.73 4.93
CA ASP A 102 9.74 -15.68 4.15
C ASP A 102 9.48 -15.67 2.64
N ALA A 103 8.47 -16.43 2.17
CA ALA A 103 8.11 -16.47 0.76
C ALA A 103 7.63 -15.12 0.22
N THR A 104 6.95 -14.31 1.04
CA THR A 104 6.51 -12.97 0.65
C THR A 104 7.67 -11.98 0.72
N LEU A 105 8.58 -12.11 1.68
CA LEU A 105 9.81 -11.32 1.73
C LEU A 105 10.71 -11.59 0.51
N ASP A 106 10.87 -12.85 0.11
CA ASP A 106 11.57 -13.24 -1.11
C ASP A 106 10.91 -12.64 -2.35
N LEU A 107 9.57 -12.68 -2.41
CA LEU A 107 8.82 -12.08 -3.51
C LEU A 107 8.99 -10.55 -3.56
N MET A 108 9.02 -9.88 -2.41
CA MET A 108 9.30 -8.44 -2.31
C MET A 108 10.68 -8.12 -2.89
N ALA A 109 11.70 -8.89 -2.51
CA ALA A 109 13.06 -8.73 -3.02
C ALA A 109 13.13 -8.94 -4.55
N GLN A 110 12.47 -9.98 -5.05
CA GLN A 110 12.40 -10.28 -6.50
C GLN A 110 11.72 -9.17 -7.30
N ARG A 111 10.72 -8.50 -6.72
CA ARG A 111 9.95 -7.45 -7.39
C ARG A 111 10.41 -6.03 -7.10
N GLY A 112 11.42 -5.85 -6.24
CA GLY A 112 11.91 -4.55 -5.82
C GLY A 112 10.89 -3.76 -4.99
N THR A 113 10.01 -4.45 -4.26
CA THR A 113 9.09 -3.82 -3.31
C THR A 113 9.85 -3.50 -2.02
N TYR A 114 9.78 -2.24 -1.59
CA TYR A 114 10.46 -1.80 -0.36
C TYR A 114 9.74 -2.30 0.88
N PHE A 115 10.50 -2.63 1.93
CA PHE A 115 9.96 -3.00 3.22
C PHE A 115 10.25 -1.91 4.26
N ASP A 116 9.21 -1.39 4.91
CA ASP A 116 9.30 -0.51 6.07
C ASP A 116 8.64 -1.18 7.29
N PRO A 117 9.40 -1.96 8.08
CA PRO A 117 8.82 -2.83 9.11
C PRO A 117 8.26 -2.09 10.34
N ASN A 118 8.67 -0.84 10.59
CA ASN A 118 8.33 -0.07 11.79
C ASN A 118 8.36 -0.86 13.13
N PHE A 119 9.25 -1.85 13.29
CA PHE A 119 9.35 -2.62 14.52
C PHE A 119 9.94 -1.76 15.64
N SER A 120 9.17 -1.54 16.71
CA SER A 120 9.73 -1.10 17.98
C SER A 120 10.29 -2.34 18.68
N GLY A 121 11.61 -2.44 18.80
CA GLY A 121 12.22 -3.39 19.75
C GLY A 121 11.80 -3.06 21.18
N PRO A 122 12.04 -3.96 22.17
CA PRO A 122 11.91 -3.57 23.56
C PRO A 122 12.83 -2.37 23.82
N ALA A 123 12.28 -1.33 24.46
CA ALA A 123 13.06 -0.25 25.05
C ALA A 123 13.93 -0.79 26.19
#